data_AF-A0A376L9K8-F1
#
_entry.id   AF-A0A376L9K8-F1
#
_cell.length_a   1.000
_cell.length_b   1.000
_cell.length_c   1.000
_cell.angle_alpha   90.00
_cell.angle_beta   90.00
_cell.angle_gamma   90.00
#
_symmetry.space_group_name_H-M   'P 1'
#
loop_
_entity.id
_entity.type
_entity.pdbx_description
1 polymer ?
#
loop_
_entity_poly.entity_id
_entity_poly.type
_entity_poly.pdbx_seq_one_letter_code
_entity_poly.pdbx_strand_id
1 'polypeptide(L)'
;MASRLNLTADVCRERNIKVDEAGFEAAMEEQRRRAREASGFGADYNAMIRVDSASEFKGYDHLELNGKVTALFVDGKAVDAINAGQEAVVVLDQTPFYAESGGQVGDKGELKGANFSFAVEDTQKYGQAIGHIGKLAAGSLKVGDAVQADVDEARRARIRLNHSATHLMHAALRQVLGTHVSQKGSLVNDKVLRFDFSHNEAMKPEEIRAGRRPGERTDSP
;
A
#
# COMPACT_ATOMS: atom_id res chain seq x y z
N MET A 1 7.47 23.40 13.82
CA MET A 1 7.81 21.98 13.66
C MET A 1 9.05 21.89 12.79
N ALA A 2 10.21 21.56 13.37
CA ALA A 2 11.48 21.47 12.64
C ALA A 2 11.50 20.18 11.80
N SER A 3 11.80 20.31 10.51
CA SER A 3 12.00 19.16 9.62
C SER A 3 13.26 18.39 10.04
N ARG A 4 13.29 17.07 9.80
CA ARG A 4 14.41 16.17 10.14
C ARG A 4 15.79 16.60 9.62
N LEU A 5 15.86 17.51 8.64
CA LEU A 5 17.11 18.13 8.15
C LEU A 5 17.75 19.09 9.16
N ASN A 6 16.95 19.76 9.99
CA ASN A 6 17.45 20.79 10.91
C ASN A 6 18.34 20.18 12.01
N LEU A 7 17.95 19.01 12.53
CA LEU A 7 18.68 18.34 13.62
C LEU A 7 20.05 17.79 13.16
N THR A 8 20.14 17.31 11.92
CA THR A 8 21.40 16.76 11.37
C THR A 8 22.36 17.87 10.95
N ALA A 9 21.83 18.97 10.41
CA ALA A 9 22.63 20.15 10.06
C ALA A 9 23.21 20.85 11.30
N ASP A 10 22.50 20.86 12.42
CA ASP A 10 22.98 21.44 13.68
C ASP A 10 24.13 20.62 14.30
N VAL A 11 24.02 19.28 14.31
CA VAL A 11 25.07 18.36 14.81
C VAL A 11 26.34 18.39 13.95
N CYS A 12 26.22 18.55 12.64
CA CYS A 12 27.37 18.63 11.73
C CYS A 12 28.11 19.98 11.84
N ARG A 13 27.39 21.06 12.16
CA ARG A 13 27.96 22.41 12.36
C ARG A 13 28.84 22.48 13.61
N GLU A 14 28.47 21.78 14.69
CA GLU A 14 29.28 21.67 15.90
C GLU A 14 30.60 20.91 15.70
N ARG A 15 30.72 20.13 14.61
CA ARG A 15 31.88 19.29 14.30
C ARG A 15 32.68 19.75 13.08
N ASN A 16 32.39 20.93 12.51
CA ASN A 16 33.03 21.46 11.30
C ASN A 16 32.92 20.53 10.07
N ILE A 17 31.87 19.72 9.99
CA ILE A 17 31.61 18.80 8.86
C ILE A 17 30.59 19.48 7.94
N LYS A 18 30.98 19.75 6.69
CA LYS A 18 30.07 20.29 5.67
C LYS A 18 29.11 19.19 5.23
N VAL A 19 27.81 19.40 5.41
CA VAL A 19 26.77 18.52 4.89
C VAL A 19 26.65 18.79 3.39
N ASP A 20 26.73 17.73 2.58
CA ASP A 20 26.47 17.81 1.14
C ASP A 20 24.95 17.84 0.91
N GLU A 21 24.37 19.01 1.12
CA GLU A 21 22.94 19.25 0.95
C GLU A 21 22.49 19.01 -0.50
N ALA A 22 23.36 19.26 -1.47
CA ALA A 22 23.09 19.02 -2.89
C ALA A 22 23.04 17.51 -3.21
N GLY A 23 24.01 16.73 -2.70
CA GLY A 23 24.01 15.28 -2.81
C GLY A 23 22.84 14.62 -2.08
N PHE A 24 22.44 15.17 -0.93
CA PHE A 24 21.26 14.72 -0.20
C PHE A 24 19.96 14.98 -0.98
N GLU A 25 19.77 16.19 -1.53
CA GLU A 25 18.56 16.49 -2.29
C GLU A 25 18.50 15.69 -3.59
N ALA A 26 19.65 15.47 -4.27
CA ALA A 26 19.72 14.60 -5.44
C ALA A 26 19.36 13.14 -5.11
N ALA A 27 19.85 12.60 -4.00
CA ALA A 27 19.49 11.25 -3.54
C ALA A 27 18.01 11.16 -3.12
N MET A 28 17.45 12.21 -2.53
CA MET A 28 16.03 12.31 -2.18
C MET A 28 15.15 12.39 -3.44
N GLU A 29 15.55 13.15 -4.45
CA GLU A 29 14.87 13.19 -5.75
C GLU A 29 14.94 11.85 -6.47
N GLU A 30 16.08 11.18 -6.42
CA GLU A 30 16.24 9.86 -7.03
C GLU A 30 15.43 8.79 -6.28
N GLN A 31 15.33 8.87 -4.95
CA GLN A 31 14.44 8.04 -4.15
C GLN A 31 12.96 8.32 -4.48
N ARG A 32 12.56 9.59 -4.61
CA ARG A 32 11.21 9.97 -5.06
C ARG A 32 10.93 9.45 -6.47
N ARG A 33 11.90 9.52 -7.38
CA ARG A 33 11.80 9.01 -8.75
C ARG A 33 11.63 7.50 -8.77
N ARG A 34 12.45 6.75 -8.03
CA ARG A 34 12.31 5.28 -7.90
C ARG A 34 10.98 4.88 -7.26
N ALA A 35 10.49 5.66 -6.28
CA ALA A 35 9.16 5.46 -5.72
C ALA A 35 8.07 5.71 -6.78
N ARG A 36 8.17 6.76 -7.59
CA ARG A 36 7.25 7.04 -8.72
C ARG A 36 7.30 5.96 -9.81
N GLU A 37 8.48 5.42 -10.12
CA GLU A 37 8.64 4.35 -11.11
C GLU A 37 8.13 2.99 -10.60
N ALA A 38 8.20 2.74 -9.28
CA ALA A 38 7.62 1.55 -8.64
C ALA A 38 6.10 1.69 -8.40
N SER A 39 5.62 2.92 -8.22
CA SER A 39 4.21 3.28 -8.04
C SER A 39 3.63 3.74 -9.37
N GLY A 40 3.42 2.81 -10.30
CA GLY A 40 2.64 3.10 -11.49
C GLY A 40 1.34 3.84 -11.13
N PHE A 41 1.09 4.95 -11.82
CA PHE A 41 -0.16 5.73 -11.81
C PHE A 41 -0.61 6.40 -10.48
N GLY A 42 -0.22 5.94 -9.28
CA GLY A 42 -0.93 6.31 -8.04
C GLY A 42 -0.42 7.54 -7.25
N ALA A 43 0.86 7.91 -7.35
CA ALA A 43 1.46 8.82 -6.37
C ALA A 43 1.04 10.30 -6.50
N ASP A 44 0.78 10.79 -7.72
CA ASP A 44 0.41 12.21 -7.93
C ASP A 44 -1.09 12.48 -7.70
N TYR A 45 -1.98 11.49 -7.88
CA TYR A 45 -3.42 11.69 -7.72
C TYR A 45 -3.85 11.85 -6.25
N ASN A 46 -3.14 11.22 -5.31
CA ASN A 46 -3.51 11.25 -3.89
C ASN A 46 -3.43 12.66 -3.28
N ALA A 47 -2.63 13.56 -3.86
CA ALA A 47 -2.54 14.95 -3.44
C ALA A 47 -3.60 15.87 -4.09
N MET A 48 -4.17 15.50 -5.23
CA MET A 48 -5.12 16.33 -5.99
C MET A 48 -6.59 15.93 -5.80
N ILE A 49 -6.87 14.64 -5.61
CA ILE A 49 -8.25 14.15 -5.47
C ILE A 49 -8.77 14.47 -4.06
N ARG A 50 -9.69 15.44 -3.96
CA ARG A 50 -10.50 15.64 -2.75
C ARG A 50 -11.84 14.95 -2.95
N VAL A 51 -12.10 13.93 -2.13
CA VAL A 51 -13.37 13.22 -2.10
C VAL A 51 -14.11 13.63 -0.84
N ASP A 52 -15.29 14.22 -1.00
CA ASP A 52 -16.15 14.61 0.13
C ASP A 52 -17.00 13.44 0.65
N SER A 53 -17.14 12.36 -0.14
CA SER A 53 -17.82 11.13 0.26
C SER A 53 -16.90 10.21 1.09
N ALA A 54 -17.49 9.42 1.98
CA ALA A 54 -16.83 8.35 2.71
C ALA A 54 -17.22 6.99 2.12
N SER A 55 -16.33 6.01 2.23
CA SER A 55 -16.62 4.62 1.87
C SER A 55 -16.71 3.76 3.13
N GLU A 56 -17.78 2.97 3.28
CA GLU A 56 -17.88 1.97 4.33
C GLU A 56 -17.10 0.70 3.92
N PHE A 57 -16.06 0.37 4.69
CA PHE A 57 -15.29 -0.85 4.44
C PHE A 57 -16.00 -2.07 5.05
N LYS A 58 -16.28 -3.07 4.20
CA LYS A 58 -16.95 -4.34 4.58
C LYS A 58 -16.08 -5.58 4.31
N GLY A 59 -14.81 -5.38 3.96
CA GLY A 59 -13.92 -6.45 3.48
C GLY A 59 -13.41 -7.42 4.53
N TYR A 60 -13.85 -7.30 5.79
CA TYR A 60 -13.56 -8.28 6.84
C TYR A 60 -14.45 -9.51 6.74
N ASP A 61 -15.72 -9.31 6.41
CA ASP A 61 -16.74 -10.36 6.36
C ASP A 61 -17.09 -10.77 4.92
N HIS A 62 -16.81 -9.90 3.95
CA HIS A 62 -17.22 -10.06 2.56
C HIS A 62 -16.04 -9.89 1.60
N LEU A 63 -15.99 -10.73 0.55
CA LEU A 63 -15.11 -10.54 -0.61
C LEU A 63 -15.88 -10.07 -1.85
N GLU A 64 -17.20 -10.23 -1.81
CA GLU A 64 -18.14 -9.77 -2.82
C GLU A 64 -19.19 -8.87 -2.16
N LEU A 65 -19.51 -7.72 -2.75
CA LEU A 65 -20.50 -6.80 -2.22
C LEU A 65 -21.12 -5.93 -3.31
N ASN A 66 -22.42 -5.68 -3.22
CA ASN A 66 -23.06 -4.63 -4.02
C ASN A 66 -22.85 -3.26 -3.40
N GLY A 67 -22.46 -2.29 -4.23
CA GLY A 67 -22.29 -0.89 -3.87
C GLY A 67 -22.80 0.05 -4.96
N LYS A 68 -22.60 1.34 -4.75
CA LYS A 68 -22.96 2.40 -5.68
C LYS A 68 -21.77 3.32 -5.92
N VAL A 69 -21.55 3.69 -7.18
CA VAL A 69 -20.50 4.66 -7.54
C VAL A 69 -20.88 6.04 -7.00
N THR A 70 -20.02 6.62 -6.16
CA THR A 70 -20.24 7.96 -5.58
C THR A 70 -19.38 9.03 -6.26
N ALA A 71 -18.23 8.64 -6.83
CA ALA A 71 -17.38 9.54 -7.60
C ALA A 71 -16.50 8.77 -8.59
N LEU A 72 -16.14 9.44 -9.68
CA LEU A 72 -15.20 8.96 -10.69
C LEU A 72 -14.16 10.05 -10.93
N PHE A 73 -12.90 9.64 -11.08
CA PHE A 73 -11.80 10.55 -11.42
C PHE A 73 -10.98 10.01 -12.58
N VAL A 74 -10.69 10.86 -13.55
CA VAL A 74 -9.73 10.60 -14.64
C VAL A 74 -8.69 11.71 -14.58
N ASP A 75 -7.41 11.33 -14.55
CA ASP A 75 -6.31 12.28 -14.41
C ASP A 75 -6.48 13.25 -13.23
N GLY A 76 -7.00 12.75 -12.11
CA GLY A 76 -7.22 13.52 -10.87
C GLY A 76 -8.38 14.50 -10.93
N LYS A 77 -9.12 14.56 -12.05
CA LYS A 77 -10.28 15.42 -12.24
C LYS A 77 -11.57 14.61 -12.11
N ALA A 78 -12.53 15.16 -11.39
CA ALA A 78 -13.85 14.56 -11.26
C ALA A 78 -14.55 14.52 -12.64
N VAL A 79 -15.18 13.40 -12.95
CA VAL A 79 -15.97 13.19 -14.16
C VAL A 79 -17.27 12.49 -13.81
N ASP A 80 -18.32 12.68 -14.60
CA ASP A 80 -19.61 12.01 -14.37
C ASP A 80 -19.65 10.59 -14.96
N ALA A 81 -18.75 10.28 -15.90
CA ALA A 81 -18.72 9.02 -16.62
C ALA A 81 -17.33 8.68 -17.17
N ILE A 82 -17.06 7.39 -17.31
CA ILE A 82 -15.90 6.83 -18.02
C ILE A 82 -16.36 5.76 -19.03
N ASN A 83 -15.57 5.54 -20.08
CA ASN A 83 -15.81 4.59 -21.15
C ASN A 83 -14.68 3.56 -21.27
N ALA A 84 -14.96 2.47 -21.99
CA ALA A 84 -14.01 1.39 -22.20
C ALA A 84 -12.64 1.91 -22.70
N GLY A 85 -11.58 1.37 -22.12
CA GLY A 85 -10.20 1.77 -22.38
C GLY A 85 -9.68 2.89 -21.47
N GLN A 86 -10.53 3.58 -20.70
CA GLN A 86 -10.09 4.64 -19.80
C GLN A 86 -9.60 4.10 -18.46
N GLU A 87 -8.49 4.67 -17.99
CA GLU A 87 -7.99 4.49 -16.63
C GLU A 87 -8.64 5.53 -15.70
N ALA A 88 -9.02 5.11 -14.51
CA ALA A 88 -9.76 5.94 -13.57
C ALA A 88 -9.55 5.51 -12.12
N VAL A 89 -9.96 6.39 -11.22
CA VAL A 89 -10.23 6.06 -9.82
C VAL A 89 -11.74 6.03 -9.62
N VAL A 90 -12.27 4.89 -9.16
CA VAL A 90 -13.69 4.71 -8.84
C VAL A 90 -13.87 4.72 -7.34
N VAL A 91 -14.80 5.53 -6.82
CA VAL A 91 -15.14 5.56 -5.39
C VAL A 91 -16.54 4.99 -5.20
N LEU A 92 -16.68 4.08 -4.24
CA LEU A 92 -17.96 3.46 -3.87
C LEU A 92 -18.44 3.96 -2.50
N ASP A 93 -19.75 3.89 -2.25
CA ASP A 93 -20.34 4.14 -0.93
C ASP A 93 -19.94 3.07 0.11
N GLN A 94 -19.80 1.82 -0.32
CA GLN A 94 -19.28 0.70 0.47
C GLN A 94 -18.46 -0.24 -0.41
N THR A 95 -17.46 -0.91 0.18
CA THR A 95 -16.57 -1.80 -0.58
C THR A 95 -15.94 -2.91 0.28
N PRO A 96 -15.74 -4.11 -0.30
CA PRO A 96 -14.97 -5.18 0.31
C PRO A 96 -13.46 -5.03 0.07
N PHE A 97 -13.03 -4.10 -0.77
CA PHE A 97 -11.62 -3.88 -1.12
C PHE A 97 -10.88 -3.18 0.01
N TYR A 98 -9.83 -3.82 0.52
CA TYR A 98 -8.91 -3.25 1.50
C TYR A 98 -8.01 -2.25 0.78
N ALA A 99 -8.11 -1.00 1.22
CA ALA A 99 -7.20 0.05 0.79
C ALA A 99 -5.83 -0.10 1.46
N GLU A 100 -4.75 0.08 0.70
CA GLU A 100 -3.38 0.01 1.18
C GLU A 100 -3.21 0.73 2.52
N SER A 101 -2.68 0.01 3.52
CA SER A 101 -2.52 0.53 4.86
C SER A 101 -1.60 -0.37 5.70
N GLY A 102 -0.80 0.22 6.59
CA GLY A 102 0.03 -0.52 7.53
C GLY A 102 1.11 -1.42 6.89
N GLY A 103 1.54 -1.08 5.67
CA GLY A 103 2.48 -1.87 4.88
C GLY A 103 1.82 -2.97 4.04
N GLN A 104 0.52 -3.25 4.22
CA GLN A 104 -0.22 -4.17 3.38
C GLN A 104 -0.71 -3.46 2.13
N VAL A 105 -0.37 -4.03 0.96
CA VAL A 105 -0.81 -3.52 -0.35
C VAL A 105 -2.33 -3.58 -0.51
N GLY A 106 -2.86 -2.67 -1.33
CA GLY A 106 -4.27 -2.64 -1.69
C GLY A 106 -4.72 -3.90 -2.42
N ASP A 107 -6.03 -4.16 -2.36
CA ASP A 107 -6.64 -5.24 -3.11
C ASP A 107 -6.73 -4.97 -4.60
N LYS A 108 -6.89 -6.08 -5.31
CA LYS A 108 -7.17 -6.16 -6.74
C LYS A 108 -8.40 -7.02 -6.95
N GLY A 109 -9.02 -6.88 -8.11
CA GLY A 109 -10.24 -7.59 -8.44
C GLY A 109 -11.00 -6.89 -9.56
N GLU A 110 -12.31 -6.92 -9.50
CA GLU A 110 -13.18 -6.38 -10.53
C GLU A 110 -14.39 -5.67 -9.95
N LEU A 111 -14.81 -4.59 -10.61
CA LEU A 111 -16.11 -3.97 -10.40
C LEU A 111 -16.97 -4.24 -11.64
N LYS A 112 -18.10 -4.92 -11.45
CA LYS A 112 -18.98 -5.40 -12.52
C LYS A 112 -20.36 -4.75 -12.43
N GLY A 113 -20.92 -4.37 -13.56
CA GLY A 113 -22.32 -4.01 -13.68
C GLY A 113 -22.95 -4.70 -14.88
N ALA A 114 -24.21 -4.37 -15.18
CA ALA A 114 -24.95 -5.00 -16.26
C ALA A 114 -24.25 -4.87 -17.63
N ASN A 115 -23.59 -3.73 -17.89
CA ASN A 115 -22.99 -3.41 -19.18
C ASN A 115 -21.54 -2.91 -19.08
N PHE A 116 -20.87 -3.11 -17.95
CA PHE A 116 -19.48 -2.67 -17.79
C PHE A 116 -18.68 -3.63 -16.93
N SER A 117 -17.36 -3.61 -17.15
CA SER A 117 -16.36 -4.33 -16.36
C SER A 117 -15.18 -3.40 -16.14
N PHE A 118 -14.81 -3.19 -14.89
CA PHE A 118 -13.67 -2.37 -14.49
C PHE A 118 -12.68 -3.24 -13.72
N ALA A 119 -11.48 -3.40 -14.27
CA ALA A 119 -10.41 -4.15 -13.63
C ALA A 119 -9.72 -3.27 -12.59
N VAL A 120 -9.79 -3.65 -11.31
CA VAL A 120 -9.14 -2.95 -10.20
C VAL A 120 -7.72 -3.48 -10.06
N GLU A 121 -6.76 -2.60 -10.28
CA GLU A 121 -5.34 -2.90 -10.22
C GLU A 121 -4.69 -2.48 -8.90
N ASP A 122 -5.29 -1.53 -8.18
CA ASP A 122 -4.87 -1.12 -6.85
C ASP A 122 -6.04 -0.48 -6.09
N THR A 123 -5.96 -0.48 -4.76
CA THR A 123 -6.96 0.14 -3.89
C THR A 123 -6.26 1.03 -2.86
N GLN A 124 -6.59 2.32 -2.84
CA GLN A 124 -5.95 3.31 -1.96
C GLN A 124 -6.95 4.15 -1.17
N LYS A 125 -6.48 4.75 -0.07
CA LYS A 125 -7.28 5.68 0.73
C LYS A 125 -7.14 7.10 0.18
N TYR A 126 -8.28 7.79 0.07
CA TYR A 126 -8.38 9.22 -0.27
C TYR A 126 -9.19 9.91 0.83
N GLY A 127 -8.53 10.27 1.93
CA GLY A 127 -9.22 10.74 3.14
C GLY A 127 -10.07 9.62 3.77
N GLN A 128 -11.40 9.80 3.77
CA GLN A 128 -12.35 8.78 4.24
C GLN A 128 -12.90 7.88 3.12
N ALA A 129 -12.58 8.20 1.86
CA ALA A 129 -12.96 7.41 0.71
C ALA A 129 -11.96 6.29 0.43
N ILE A 130 -12.47 5.21 -0.16
CA ILE A 130 -11.66 4.13 -0.72
C ILE A 130 -11.75 4.22 -2.25
N GLY A 131 -10.62 4.50 -2.89
CA GLY A 131 -10.50 4.61 -4.33
C GLY A 131 -9.99 3.30 -4.94
N HIS A 132 -10.69 2.84 -5.97
CA HIS A 132 -10.35 1.66 -6.76
C HIS A 132 -9.70 2.15 -8.05
N ILE A 133 -8.39 1.95 -8.16
CA ILE A 133 -7.57 2.42 -9.27
C ILE A 133 -7.49 1.31 -10.31
N GLY A 134 -7.74 1.64 -11.57
CA GLY A 134 -7.69 0.64 -12.62
C GLY A 134 -8.25 1.13 -13.94
N LYS A 135 -8.74 0.19 -14.74
CA LYS A 135 -9.14 0.44 -16.13
C LYS A 135 -10.50 -0.14 -16.45
N LEU A 136 -11.33 0.64 -17.14
CA LEU A 136 -12.60 0.14 -17.67
C LEU A 136 -12.31 -0.75 -18.89
N ALA A 137 -12.55 -2.05 -18.75
CA ALA A 137 -12.31 -3.02 -19.82
C ALA A 137 -13.40 -2.96 -20.89
N ALA A 138 -14.66 -2.78 -20.49
CA ALA A 138 -15.80 -2.74 -21.39
C ALA A 138 -16.90 -1.81 -20.88
N GLY A 139 -17.69 -1.27 -21.81
CA GLY A 139 -18.89 -0.50 -21.50
C GLY A 139 -18.65 0.97 -21.14
N SER A 140 -19.55 1.48 -20.30
CA SER A 140 -19.48 2.81 -19.69
C SER A 140 -19.92 2.72 -18.23
N LEU A 141 -19.24 3.45 -17.35
CA LEU A 141 -19.55 3.52 -15.92
C LEU A 141 -19.83 4.98 -15.56
N LYS A 142 -20.90 5.24 -14.81
CA LYS A 142 -21.32 6.58 -14.40
C LYS A 142 -21.43 6.70 -12.88
N VAL A 143 -21.30 7.93 -12.39
CA VAL A 143 -21.64 8.25 -11.01
C VAL A 143 -23.12 7.92 -10.78
N GLY A 144 -23.39 7.17 -9.71
CA GLY A 144 -24.72 6.70 -9.33
C GLY A 144 -25.06 5.28 -9.79
N ASP A 145 -24.24 4.67 -10.64
CA ASP A 145 -24.47 3.28 -11.08
C ASP A 145 -24.31 2.29 -9.91
N ALA A 146 -25.15 1.26 -9.92
CA ALA A 146 -24.99 0.10 -9.04
C ALA A 146 -23.89 -0.81 -9.57
N VAL A 147 -23.10 -1.39 -8.67
CA VAL A 147 -21.93 -2.19 -9.01
C VAL A 147 -21.77 -3.36 -8.05
N GLN A 148 -21.40 -4.51 -8.59
CA GLN A 148 -20.93 -5.66 -7.84
C GLN A 148 -19.41 -5.58 -7.75
N ALA A 149 -18.90 -5.39 -6.54
CA ALA A 149 -17.48 -5.37 -6.23
C ALA A 149 -17.03 -6.80 -5.87
N ASP A 150 -15.97 -7.29 -6.51
CA ASP A 150 -15.49 -8.68 -6.42
C ASP A 150 -13.96 -8.68 -6.24
N VAL A 151 -13.48 -9.03 -5.05
CA VAL A 151 -12.05 -9.04 -4.71
C VAL A 151 -11.40 -10.35 -5.16
N ASP A 152 -10.19 -10.29 -5.68
CA ASP A 152 -9.36 -11.48 -5.93
C ASP A 152 -9.05 -12.21 -4.61
N GLU A 153 -9.89 -13.21 -4.30
CA GLU A 153 -9.83 -13.99 -3.07
C GLU A 153 -8.48 -14.68 -2.90
N ALA A 154 -7.97 -15.29 -3.97
CA ALA A 154 -6.71 -16.03 -3.93
C ALA A 154 -5.55 -15.09 -3.57
N ARG A 155 -5.52 -13.90 -4.16
CA ARG A 155 -4.52 -12.87 -3.83
C ARG A 155 -4.70 -12.36 -2.41
N ARG A 156 -5.92 -12.03 -1.99
CA ARG A 156 -6.23 -11.60 -0.62
C ARG A 156 -5.79 -12.63 0.42
N ALA A 157 -6.02 -13.93 0.16
CA ALA A 157 -5.60 -15.01 1.06
C ALA A 157 -4.08 -15.04 1.25
N ARG A 158 -3.30 -14.95 0.16
CA ARG A 158 -1.82 -14.88 0.24
C ARG A 158 -1.34 -13.66 1.04
N ILE A 159 -1.96 -12.51 0.82
CA ILE A 159 -1.63 -11.27 1.56
C ILE A 159 -1.94 -11.44 3.06
N ARG A 160 -3.11 -11.99 3.41
CA ARG A 160 -3.48 -12.25 4.81
C ARG A 160 -2.48 -13.19 5.50
N LEU A 161 -2.04 -14.24 4.81
CA LEU A 161 -1.01 -15.15 5.34
C LEU A 161 0.31 -14.42 5.63
N ASN A 162 0.77 -13.58 4.69
CA ASN A 162 1.97 -12.77 4.88
C ASN A 162 1.81 -11.73 6.00
N HIS A 163 0.61 -11.17 6.17
CA HIS A 163 0.30 -10.27 7.29
C HIS A 163 0.39 -11.01 8.63
N SER A 164 -0.21 -12.19 8.75
CA SER A 164 -0.09 -13.02 9.94
C SER A 164 1.37 -13.40 10.22
N ALA A 165 2.14 -13.72 9.19
CA ALA A 165 3.58 -13.99 9.31
C ALA A 165 4.36 -12.78 9.83
N THR A 166 3.92 -11.54 9.53
CA THR A 166 4.51 -10.31 10.05
C THR A 166 4.43 -10.25 11.57
N HIS A 167 3.25 -10.55 12.14
CA HIS A 167 3.05 -10.55 13.59
C HIS A 167 3.87 -11.63 14.27
N LEU A 168 3.94 -12.81 13.66
CA LEU A 168 4.75 -13.93 14.16
C LEU A 168 6.25 -13.61 14.13
N MET A 169 6.72 -13.00 13.04
CA MET A 169 8.11 -12.54 12.92
C MET A 169 8.43 -11.50 13.99
N HIS A 170 7.56 -10.52 14.19
CA HIS A 170 7.76 -9.50 15.22
C HIS A 170 7.81 -10.11 16.63
N ALA A 171 6.92 -11.06 16.94
CA ALA A 171 6.94 -11.78 18.22
C ALA A 171 8.24 -12.58 18.41
N ALA A 172 8.68 -13.32 17.38
CA ALA A 172 9.91 -14.10 17.42
C ALA A 172 11.16 -13.21 17.62
N LEU A 173 11.25 -12.09 16.89
CA LEU A 173 12.34 -11.13 17.05
C LEU A 173 12.41 -10.57 18.47
N ARG A 174 11.25 -10.30 19.11
CA ARG A 174 11.23 -9.85 20.51
C ARG A 174 11.65 -10.92 21.50
N GLN A 175 11.42 -12.20 21.20
CA GLN A 175 11.90 -13.31 22.03
C GLN A 175 13.42 -13.50 21.90
N VAL A 176 13.96 -13.38 20.69
CA VAL A 176 15.39 -13.62 20.42
C VAL A 176 16.25 -12.41 20.79
N LEU A 177 15.87 -11.23 20.33
CA LEU A 177 16.67 -10.00 20.47
C LEU A 177 16.23 -9.14 21.65
N GLY A 178 15.04 -9.39 22.21
CA GLY A 178 14.47 -8.63 23.31
C GLY A 178 13.46 -7.57 22.89
N THR A 179 12.80 -6.96 23.88
CA THR A 179 11.62 -6.11 23.68
C THR A 179 11.90 -4.73 23.09
N HIS A 180 13.18 -4.34 23.00
CA HIS A 180 13.66 -3.08 22.44
C HIS A 180 13.51 -3.01 20.90
N VAL A 181 13.32 -4.17 20.26
CA VAL A 181 13.04 -4.25 18.82
C VAL A 181 11.70 -3.60 18.54
N SER A 182 11.70 -2.61 17.65
CA SER A 182 10.51 -1.89 17.20
C SER A 182 10.44 -1.89 15.69
N GLN A 183 9.23 -2.06 15.14
CA GLN A 183 8.99 -1.98 13.71
C GLN A 183 9.31 -0.56 13.20
N LYS A 184 10.05 -0.48 12.09
CA LYS A 184 10.38 0.76 11.36
C LYS A 184 9.76 0.80 9.98
N GLY A 185 9.42 -0.35 9.41
CA GLY A 185 8.75 -0.47 8.12
C GLY A 185 8.19 -1.88 7.93
N SER A 186 7.18 -2.01 7.08
CA SER A 186 6.68 -3.31 6.63
C SER A 186 6.18 -3.19 5.21
N LEU A 187 6.38 -4.24 4.43
CA LEU A 187 5.75 -4.46 3.13
C LEU A 187 5.15 -5.86 3.12
N VAL A 188 3.85 -5.94 2.89
CA VAL A 188 3.09 -7.18 2.83
C VAL A 188 2.34 -7.19 1.51
N ASN A 189 2.79 -8.04 0.57
CA ASN A 189 2.09 -8.28 -0.68
C ASN A 189 1.86 -9.78 -0.88
N ASP A 190 1.32 -10.18 -2.03
CA ASP A 190 0.94 -11.57 -2.30
C ASP A 190 2.13 -12.50 -2.64
N LYS A 191 3.35 -11.95 -2.67
CA LYS A 191 4.58 -12.69 -3.01
C LYS A 191 5.60 -12.68 -1.87
N VAL A 192 5.72 -11.56 -1.15
CA VAL A 192 6.76 -11.34 -0.15
C VAL A 192 6.22 -10.61 1.08
N LEU A 193 6.91 -10.87 2.19
CA LEU A 193 6.86 -10.09 3.42
C LEU A 193 8.25 -9.49 3.66
N ARG A 194 8.32 -8.17 3.83
CA ARG A 194 9.50 -7.47 4.34
C ARG A 194 9.15 -6.83 5.68
N PHE A 195 9.97 -7.05 6.69
CA PHE A 195 9.80 -6.46 8.01
C PHE A 195 11.10 -5.76 8.43
N ASP A 196 11.04 -4.43 8.52
CA ASP A 196 12.18 -3.60 8.89
C ASP A 196 12.04 -3.22 10.37
N PHE A 197 13.09 -3.43 11.17
CA PHE A 197 13.06 -3.21 12.62
C PHE A 197 14.32 -2.51 13.14
N SER A 198 14.20 -1.85 14.30
CA SER A 198 15.34 -1.25 14.98
C SER A 198 16.14 -2.28 15.75
N HIS A 199 17.42 -2.38 15.43
CA HIS A 199 18.41 -3.12 16.20
C HIS A 199 19.78 -2.45 16.00
N ASN A 200 20.58 -2.39 17.06
CA ASN A 200 21.82 -1.60 17.06
C ASN A 200 22.99 -2.31 16.39
N GLU A 201 22.87 -3.61 16.16
CA GLU A 201 23.89 -4.45 15.56
C GLU A 201 23.26 -5.36 14.49
N ALA A 202 24.08 -5.94 13.62
CA ALA A 202 23.62 -6.99 12.72
C ALA A 202 23.30 -8.24 13.54
N MET A 203 22.19 -8.93 13.20
CA MET A 203 21.87 -10.20 13.85
C MET A 203 22.98 -11.23 13.58
N LYS A 204 23.35 -11.98 14.61
CA LYS A 204 24.26 -13.11 14.51
C LYS A 204 23.60 -14.25 13.73
N PRO A 205 24.38 -15.12 13.04
CA PRO A 205 23.82 -16.26 12.32
C PRO A 205 22.92 -17.17 13.16
N GLU A 206 23.22 -17.31 14.45
CA GLU A 206 22.42 -18.09 15.41
C GLU A 206 21.07 -17.43 15.73
N GLU A 207 21.04 -16.10 15.87
CA GLU A 207 19.82 -15.32 16.10
C GLU A 207 18.93 -15.34 14.86
N ILE A 208 19.51 -15.29 13.66
CA ILE A 208 18.79 -15.45 12.38
C ILE A 208 18.15 -16.84 12.30
N ARG A 209 18.90 -17.88 12.70
CA ARG A 209 18.42 -19.26 12.69
C ARG A 209 17.32 -19.50 13.71
N ALA A 210 17.43 -18.92 14.91
CA ALA A 210 16.41 -18.99 15.95
C ALA A 210 15.13 -18.20 15.59
N GLY A 211 15.27 -17.11 14.82
CA GLY A 211 14.14 -16.33 14.29
C GLY A 211 13.36 -17.03 13.17
N ARG A 212 13.97 -18.00 12.46
CA ARG A 212 13.25 -18.93 11.56
C ARG A 212 12.67 -20.07 12.39
N ARG A 213 11.39 -20.44 12.18
CA ARG A 213 10.83 -21.62 12.83
C ARG A 213 11.68 -22.88 12.53
N PRO A 214 11.77 -23.86 13.43
CA PRO A 214 12.41 -25.14 13.14
C PRO A 214 11.60 -25.85 12.03
N GLY A 215 12.16 -25.93 10.81
CA GLY A 215 11.50 -26.61 9.69
C GLY A 215 12.12 -26.36 8.32
N GLU A 216 12.75 -25.22 8.08
CA GLU A 216 13.44 -24.96 6.81
C GLU A 216 14.91 -25.38 6.90
N ARG A 217 15.15 -26.68 6.68
CA ARG A 217 16.43 -27.11 6.10
C ARG A 217 16.44 -26.66 4.65
N THR A 218 17.01 -25.49 4.38
CA THR A 218 17.60 -25.23 3.08
C THR A 218 19.02 -25.77 3.12
N ASP A 219 19.13 -27.10 3.00
CA ASP A 219 20.35 -27.71 2.49
C ASP A 219 20.33 -27.52 0.97
N SER A 220 21.34 -26.84 0.45
CA SER A 220 22.03 -27.06 -0.85
C SER A 220 22.46 -25.74 -1.49
N PRO A 221 23.57 -25.74 -2.24
CA PRO A 221 24.97 -25.80 -1.81
C PRO A 221 25.61 -24.39 -1.73
#